data_AF-A0A7J5DSZ7-F1
#
_entry.id   AF-A0A7J5DSZ7-F1
#
_cell.length_a   1.000
_cell.length_b   1.000
_cell.length_c   1.000
_cell.angle_alpha   90.00
_cell.angle_beta   90.00
_cell.angle_gamma   90.00
#
_symmetry.space_group_name_H-M   'P 1'
#
loop_
_entity.id
_entity.type
_entity.pdbx_description
1 polymer ?
#
loop_
_entity_poly.entity_id
_entity_poly.type
_entity_poly.pdbx_seq_one_letter_code
_entity_poly.pdbx_strand_id
1 'polypeptide(L)'
;MIAFWVLAPIMVVAALGLLFVRKAVHAALLLAVVMISLAILYAVLEAPFLFAVQIIVYTGAILMLFLFVLMLVGVDASDSLVETIKGQRAMAWFVGLLFVVTMVVALTQLTFTSSAGLDEANAGGNVQALADLLFSRYVFIFEATSALLITAAVGAMVLAHRERLTPKQTQADLAAQRLKAYAETGAHLGPLPPPGVYARHNAVDTPALLPDGSPAPASVSRVLAARGTMQSAGLTDIEAIKAQLGVDDDRDDDRDDRDDRDNKGESDD
;
A
#
# COMPACT_ATOMS: atom_id res chain seq x y z
N MET A 1 -12.00 24.20 -36.37
CA MET A 1 -10.68 23.75 -36.91
C MET A 1 -9.49 24.14 -36.03
N ILE A 2 -9.27 25.42 -35.71
CA ILE A 2 -8.09 25.84 -34.91
C ILE A 2 -8.05 25.17 -33.52
N ALA A 3 -9.19 25.13 -32.83
CA ALA A 3 -9.30 24.47 -31.52
C ALA A 3 -8.88 22.98 -31.57
N PHE A 4 -9.20 22.26 -32.65
CA PHE A 4 -8.80 20.86 -32.81
C PHE A 4 -7.28 20.72 -32.92
N TRP A 5 -6.64 21.51 -33.78
CA TRP A 5 -5.20 21.44 -33.98
C TRP A 5 -4.38 21.85 -32.76
N VAL A 6 -4.98 22.59 -31.82
CA VAL A 6 -4.36 22.93 -30.53
C VAL A 6 -4.65 21.86 -29.48
N LEU A 7 -5.91 21.45 -29.32
CA LEU A 7 -6.32 20.53 -28.25
C LEU A 7 -5.91 19.08 -28.52
N ALA A 8 -5.95 18.61 -29.77
CA ALA A 8 -5.57 17.24 -30.11
C ALA A 8 -4.14 16.87 -29.67
N PRO A 9 -3.08 17.64 -30.00
CA PRO A 9 -1.73 17.31 -29.52
C PRO A 9 -1.61 17.43 -27.99
N ILE A 10 -2.27 18.40 -27.35
CA ILE A 10 -2.28 18.53 -25.89
C ILE A 10 -2.88 17.27 -25.25
N MET A 11 -4.01 16.77 -25.77
CA MET A 11 -4.62 15.54 -25.30
C MET A 11 -3.73 14.33 -25.48
N VAL A 12 -3.08 14.19 -26.64
CA VAL A 12 -2.16 13.06 -26.90
C VAL A 12 -0.98 13.09 -25.93
N VAL A 13 -0.37 14.26 -25.73
CA VAL A 13 0.75 14.41 -24.78
C VAL A 13 0.29 14.12 -23.35
N ALA A 14 -0.88 14.62 -22.95
CA ALA A 14 -1.44 14.34 -21.62
C ALA A 14 -1.75 12.85 -21.44
N ALA A 15 -2.39 12.21 -22.42
CA ALA A 15 -2.71 10.78 -22.42
C ALA A 15 -1.46 9.90 -22.36
N LEU A 16 -0.41 10.25 -23.10
CA LEU A 16 0.90 9.60 -22.98
C LEU A 16 1.50 9.81 -21.59
N GLY A 17 1.39 11.03 -21.05
CA GLY A 17 1.84 11.36 -19.70
C GLY A 17 1.19 10.50 -18.61
N LEU A 18 -0.08 10.08 -18.75
CA LEU A 18 -0.72 9.14 -17.80
C LEU A 18 0.07 7.84 -17.63
N LEU A 19 0.69 7.36 -18.71
CA LEU A 19 1.42 6.09 -18.71
C LEU A 19 2.83 6.21 -18.14
N PHE A 20 3.44 7.40 -18.26
CA PHE A 20 4.84 7.62 -17.87
C PHE A 20 5.00 8.20 -16.46
N VAL A 21 3.95 8.82 -15.92
CA VAL A 21 3.99 9.50 -14.64
C VAL A 21 3.89 8.50 -13.49
N ARG A 22 4.90 8.53 -12.59
CA ARG A 22 4.97 7.63 -11.43
C ARG A 22 3.99 7.94 -10.31
N LYS A 23 3.62 9.21 -10.14
CA LYS A 23 2.71 9.66 -9.07
C LYS A 23 1.28 9.66 -9.58
N ALA A 24 0.40 8.84 -8.99
CA ALA A 24 -0.98 8.71 -9.44
C ALA A 24 -1.77 10.03 -9.44
N VAL A 25 -1.48 10.94 -8.50
CA VAL A 25 -2.10 12.29 -8.48
C VAL A 25 -1.80 13.06 -9.76
N HIS A 26 -0.55 13.00 -10.25
CA HIS A 26 -0.17 13.70 -11.48
C HIS A 26 -0.80 13.04 -12.71
N ALA A 27 -0.90 11.70 -12.73
CA ALA A 27 -1.62 10.98 -13.78
C ALA A 27 -3.10 11.38 -13.83
N ALA A 28 -3.74 11.53 -12.66
CA ALA A 28 -5.12 11.96 -12.58
C ALA A 28 -5.34 13.44 -12.98
N LEU A 29 -4.38 14.34 -12.70
CA LEU A 29 -4.42 15.71 -13.22
C LEU A 29 -4.28 15.75 -14.74
N LEU A 30 -3.40 14.94 -15.32
CA LEU A 30 -3.29 14.81 -16.77
C LEU A 30 -4.57 14.22 -17.39
N LEU A 31 -5.25 13.30 -16.68
CA LEU A 31 -6.55 12.78 -17.12
C LEU A 31 -7.60 13.89 -17.15
N ALA A 32 -7.58 14.78 -16.15
CA ALA A 32 -8.44 15.96 -16.13
C ALA A 32 -8.24 16.84 -17.37
N VAL A 33 -6.98 17.08 -17.76
CA VAL A 33 -6.64 17.83 -18.97
C VAL A 33 -7.24 17.17 -20.22
N VAL A 34 -7.15 15.84 -20.33
CA VAL A 34 -7.78 15.10 -21.44
C VAL A 34 -9.31 15.27 -21.43
N MET A 35 -9.95 15.08 -20.28
CA MET A 35 -11.41 15.15 -20.15
C MET A 35 -11.97 16.55 -20.46
N ILE A 36 -11.29 17.61 -20.00
CA ILE A 36 -11.66 19.00 -20.28
C ILE A 36 -11.44 19.33 -21.76
N SER A 37 -10.31 18.90 -22.33
CA SER A 37 -10.03 19.12 -23.75
C SER A 37 -11.08 18.41 -24.63
N LEU A 38 -11.51 17.21 -24.25
CA LEU A 38 -12.57 16.47 -24.91
C LEU A 38 -13.90 17.22 -24.83
N ALA A 39 -14.24 17.78 -23.67
CA ALA A 39 -15.44 18.60 -23.50
C ALA A 39 -15.41 19.81 -24.45
N ILE A 40 -14.30 20.55 -24.50
CA ILE A 40 -14.17 21.70 -25.41
C ILE A 40 -14.31 21.25 -26.87
N LEU A 41 -13.78 20.08 -27.25
CA LEU A 41 -14.00 19.54 -28.59
C LEU A 41 -15.47 19.22 -28.87
N TYR A 42 -16.21 18.65 -27.91
CA TYR A 42 -17.66 18.46 -28.06
C TYR A 42 -18.41 19.78 -28.23
N ALA A 43 -18.02 20.84 -27.52
CA ALA A 43 -18.61 22.16 -27.71
C ALA A 43 -18.33 22.71 -29.12
N VAL A 44 -17.10 22.57 -29.61
CA VAL A 44 -16.71 23.00 -30.97
C VAL A 44 -17.36 22.17 -32.07
N LEU A 45 -17.71 20.91 -31.77
CA LEU A 45 -18.45 20.01 -32.66
C LEU A 45 -19.97 20.15 -32.50
N GLU A 46 -20.46 21.21 -31.87
CA GLU A 46 -21.89 21.51 -31.73
C GLU A 46 -22.69 20.37 -31.06
N ALA A 47 -22.07 19.69 -30.09
CA ALA A 47 -22.69 18.63 -29.29
C ALA A 47 -22.90 19.10 -27.83
N PRO A 48 -23.87 19.99 -27.56
CA PRO A 48 -24.03 20.64 -26.24
C PRO A 48 -24.39 19.66 -25.13
N PHE A 49 -25.18 18.60 -25.41
CA PHE A 49 -25.48 17.58 -24.40
C PHE A 49 -24.22 16.83 -23.96
N LEU A 50 -23.42 16.35 -24.92
CA LEU A 50 -22.17 15.64 -24.62
C LEU A 50 -21.17 16.54 -23.90
N PHE A 51 -21.06 17.81 -24.30
CA PHE A 51 -20.27 18.80 -23.58
C PHE A 51 -20.67 18.89 -22.10
N ALA A 52 -21.96 19.06 -21.81
CA ALA A 52 -22.45 19.18 -20.44
C ALA A 52 -22.22 17.89 -19.62
N VAL A 53 -22.53 16.73 -20.17
CA VAL A 53 -22.32 15.43 -19.50
C VAL A 53 -20.83 15.16 -19.27
N GLN A 54 -19.96 15.54 -20.19
CA GLN A 54 -18.50 15.41 -20.05
C GLN A 54 -17.96 16.20 -18.86
N ILE A 55 -18.49 17.41 -18.63
CA ILE A 55 -18.09 18.22 -17.48
C ILE A 55 -18.72 17.68 -16.20
N ILE A 56 -20.03 17.45 -16.17
CA ILE A 56 -20.75 17.11 -14.94
C ILE A 56 -20.40 15.69 -14.46
N VAL A 57 -20.44 14.70 -15.35
CA VAL A 57 -20.31 13.29 -14.97
C VAL A 57 -18.85 12.85 -14.99
N TYR A 58 -18.15 13.02 -16.11
CA TYR A 58 -16.79 12.51 -16.25
C TYR A 58 -15.78 13.33 -15.45
N THR A 59 -15.72 14.65 -15.71
CA THR A 59 -14.79 15.54 -15.01
C THR A 59 -15.24 15.85 -13.58
N GLY A 60 -16.55 15.99 -13.37
CA GLY A 60 -17.13 16.34 -12.08
C GLY A 60 -17.17 15.15 -11.12
N ALA A 61 -17.94 14.11 -11.42
CA ALA A 61 -18.16 13.00 -10.50
C ALA A 61 -17.05 11.94 -10.53
N ILE A 62 -16.80 11.35 -11.70
CA ILE A 62 -15.93 10.16 -11.84
C ILE A 62 -14.48 10.53 -11.51
N LEU A 63 -13.97 11.61 -12.10
CA LEU A 63 -12.60 12.06 -11.85
C LEU A 63 -12.39 12.45 -10.39
N MET A 64 -13.34 13.17 -9.76
CA MET A 64 -13.20 13.55 -8.36
C MET A 64 -13.25 12.33 -7.43
N LEU A 65 -14.13 11.36 -7.69
CA LEU A 65 -14.13 10.08 -6.96
C LEU A 65 -12.79 9.37 -7.09
N PHE A 66 -12.25 9.29 -8.30
CA PHE A 66 -10.95 8.67 -8.54
C PHE A 66 -9.82 9.40 -7.81
N LEU A 67 -9.79 10.73 -7.86
CA LEU A 67 -8.83 11.55 -7.13
C LEU A 67 -8.92 11.34 -5.61
N PHE A 68 -10.12 11.30 -5.06
CA PHE A 68 -10.34 11.01 -3.64
C PHE A 68 -9.80 9.64 -3.25
N VAL A 69 -10.12 8.60 -4.02
CA VAL A 69 -9.67 7.23 -3.74
C VAL A 69 -8.14 7.15 -3.83
N LEU A 70 -7.54 7.70 -4.88
CA LEU A 70 -6.08 7.71 -5.03
C LEU A 70 -5.38 8.44 -3.87
N MET A 71 -5.95 9.56 -3.42
CA MET A 71 -5.41 10.33 -2.31
C MET A 71 -5.54 9.59 -0.97
N LEU A 72 -6.68 8.93 -0.73
CA LEU A 72 -6.95 8.19 0.50
C LEU A 72 -6.09 6.92 0.61
N VAL A 73 -5.86 6.23 -0.51
CA VAL A 73 -5.09 4.98 -0.54
C VAL A 73 -3.59 5.22 -0.34
N GLY A 74 -3.09 6.45 -0.55
CA GLY A 74 -1.69 6.78 -0.31
C GLY A 74 -0.75 5.89 -1.12
N VAL A 75 -0.70 6.09 -2.43
CA VAL A 75 0.15 5.30 -3.32
C VAL A 75 1.62 5.75 -3.24
N ASP A 76 2.36 5.15 -2.32
CA ASP A 76 3.82 5.12 -2.41
C ASP A 76 4.22 4.12 -3.51
N ALA A 77 4.46 4.65 -4.69
CA ALA A 77 4.97 3.92 -5.84
C ALA A 77 6.44 3.52 -5.58
N SER A 78 6.64 2.51 -4.74
CA SER A 78 7.88 1.73 -4.70
C SER A 78 7.87 0.77 -5.90
N ASP A 79 7.98 1.38 -7.08
CA ASP A 79 8.00 0.66 -8.35
C ASP A 79 9.35 -0.07 -8.46
N SER A 80 9.38 -1.33 -8.05
CA SER A 80 10.49 -2.23 -8.33
C SER A 80 10.49 -2.51 -9.82
N LEU A 81 11.44 -1.91 -10.56
CA LEU A 81 11.71 -2.15 -11.99
C LEU A 81 12.18 -3.59 -12.30
N VAL A 82 12.03 -4.51 -11.36
CA VAL A 82 12.36 -5.92 -11.55
C VAL A 82 11.20 -6.56 -12.31
N GLU A 83 11.43 -6.83 -13.60
CA GLU A 83 10.50 -7.62 -14.41
C GLU A 83 10.31 -9.01 -13.79
N THR A 84 9.12 -9.27 -13.23
CA THR A 84 8.73 -10.62 -12.77
C THR A 84 8.72 -11.63 -13.93
N ILE A 85 8.40 -11.16 -15.15
CA ILE A 85 8.35 -11.98 -16.38
C ILE A 85 9.29 -11.37 -17.41
N LYS A 86 10.42 -12.05 -17.66
CA LYS A 86 11.44 -11.59 -18.63
C LYS A 86 10.82 -11.41 -20.02
N GLY A 87 10.98 -10.23 -20.62
CA GLY A 87 10.55 -9.96 -21.99
C GLY A 87 9.11 -9.45 -22.14
N GLN A 88 8.34 -9.36 -21.05
CA GLN A 88 6.98 -8.78 -21.08
C GLN A 88 6.97 -7.36 -21.62
N ARG A 89 7.96 -6.53 -21.23
CA ARG A 89 8.03 -5.13 -21.66
C ARG A 89 8.30 -5.00 -23.16
N ALA A 90 9.20 -5.83 -23.70
CA ALA A 90 9.48 -5.86 -25.14
C ALA A 90 8.24 -6.32 -25.93
N MET A 91 7.53 -7.34 -25.42
CA MET A 91 6.29 -7.81 -26.03
C MET A 91 5.19 -6.74 -25.98
N ALA A 92 5.04 -6.03 -24.86
CA ALA A 92 4.06 -4.94 -24.73
C ALA A 92 4.34 -3.81 -25.72
N TRP A 93 5.62 -3.43 -25.91
CA TRP A 93 6.01 -2.46 -26.93
C TRP A 93 5.71 -2.95 -28.35
N PHE A 94 6.04 -4.21 -28.65
CA PHE A 94 5.76 -4.80 -29.95
C PHE A 94 4.26 -4.81 -30.27
N VAL A 95 3.43 -5.30 -29.35
CA VAL A 95 1.97 -5.35 -29.51
C VAL A 95 1.37 -3.94 -29.58
N GLY A 96 1.83 -3.02 -28.74
CA GLY A 96 1.40 -1.62 -28.78
C GLY A 96 1.72 -0.95 -30.12
N LEU A 97 2.93 -1.15 -30.63
CA LEU A 97 3.34 -0.62 -31.93
C LEU A 97 2.54 -1.26 -33.07
N LEU A 98 2.35 -2.59 -33.04
CA LEU A 98 1.55 -3.31 -34.03
C LEU A 98 0.11 -2.78 -34.06
N PHE A 99 -0.49 -2.54 -32.89
CA PHE A 99 -1.83 -1.95 -32.79
C PHE A 99 -1.89 -0.55 -33.39
N VAL A 100 -0.92 0.32 -33.07
CA VAL A 100 -0.85 1.68 -33.64
C VAL A 100 -0.70 1.63 -35.17
N VAL A 101 0.20 0.81 -35.70
CA VAL A 101 0.40 0.65 -37.14
C VAL A 101 -0.88 0.16 -37.81
N THR A 102 -1.53 -0.87 -37.24
CA THR A 102 -2.78 -1.41 -37.78
C THR A 102 -3.89 -0.36 -37.77
N MET A 103 -4.01 0.43 -36.70
CA MET A 103 -4.98 1.51 -36.59
C MET A 103 -4.72 2.60 -37.63
N VAL A 104 -3.46 3.03 -37.80
CA VAL A 104 -3.09 4.04 -38.80
C VAL A 104 -3.41 3.54 -40.21
N VAL A 105 -3.03 2.31 -40.54
CA VAL A 105 -3.33 1.71 -41.84
C VAL A 105 -4.84 1.65 -42.08
N ALA A 106 -5.62 1.19 -41.10
CA ALA A 106 -7.08 1.16 -41.18
C ALA A 106 -7.67 2.55 -41.42
N LEU A 107 -7.20 3.56 -40.69
CA LEU A 107 -7.67 4.95 -40.84
C LEU A 107 -7.30 5.55 -42.21
N THR A 108 -6.13 5.22 -42.78
CA THR A 108 -5.73 5.71 -44.11
C THR A 108 -6.54 5.11 -45.26
N GLN A 109 -7.18 3.96 -45.03
CA GLN A 109 -8.05 3.30 -46.03
C GLN A 109 -9.49 3.83 -46.00
N LEU A 110 -9.87 4.62 -44.98
CA LEU A 110 -11.19 5.19 -44.91
C LEU A 110 -11.34 6.31 -45.94
N THR A 111 -12.33 6.15 -46.83
CA THR A 111 -12.75 7.23 -47.71
C THR A 111 -13.82 8.04 -47.00
N PHE A 112 -13.53 9.32 -46.73
CA PHE A 112 -14.50 10.23 -46.15
C PHE A 112 -15.40 10.79 -47.24
N THR A 113 -16.71 10.53 -47.15
CA THR A 113 -17.73 11.31 -47.87
C THR A 113 -17.84 12.69 -47.23
N SER A 114 -18.43 13.67 -47.94
CA SER A 114 -18.73 14.99 -47.37
C SER A 114 -19.43 14.85 -46.02
N SER A 115 -18.84 15.45 -44.99
CA SER A 115 -19.44 15.56 -43.65
C SER A 115 -20.83 16.18 -43.76
N ALA A 116 -21.86 15.46 -43.29
CA ALA A 116 -23.24 15.97 -43.25
C ALA A 116 -23.45 17.05 -42.16
N GLY A 117 -22.41 17.38 -41.38
CA GLY A 117 -22.54 18.30 -40.24
C GLY A 117 -23.44 17.73 -39.13
N LEU A 118 -23.73 18.55 -38.12
CA LEU A 118 -24.73 18.24 -37.08
C LEU A 118 -25.96 19.16 -37.15
N ASP A 119 -26.02 20.09 -38.10
CA ASP A 119 -27.10 21.08 -38.20
C ASP A 119 -28.49 20.43 -38.29
N GLU A 120 -28.65 19.43 -39.17
CA GLU A 120 -29.92 18.71 -39.35
C GLU A 120 -30.27 17.89 -38.09
N ALA A 121 -29.29 17.23 -37.49
CA ALA A 121 -29.47 16.46 -36.27
C ALA A 121 -29.83 17.35 -35.06
N ASN A 122 -29.38 18.61 -35.07
CA ASN A 122 -29.61 19.59 -34.01
C ASN A 122 -30.82 20.51 -34.25
N ALA A 123 -31.47 20.44 -35.42
CA ALA A 123 -32.51 21.37 -35.83
C ALA A 123 -33.72 21.44 -34.86
N GLY A 124 -34.08 20.31 -34.23
CA GLY A 124 -35.15 20.21 -33.22
C GLY A 124 -34.70 20.44 -31.77
N GLY A 125 -33.43 20.83 -31.55
CA GLY A 125 -32.79 20.86 -30.25
C GLY A 125 -32.07 19.55 -29.92
N ASN A 126 -30.77 19.63 -29.65
CA ASN A 126 -29.90 18.46 -29.43
C ASN A 126 -30.38 17.55 -28.29
N VAL A 127 -30.84 18.13 -27.17
CA VAL A 127 -31.29 17.37 -26.00
C VAL A 127 -32.65 16.70 -26.27
N GLN A 128 -33.55 17.42 -26.92
CA GLN A 128 -34.89 16.94 -27.26
C GLN A 128 -34.81 15.78 -28.26
N ALA A 129 -34.04 15.94 -29.34
CA ALA A 129 -33.83 14.89 -30.33
C ALA A 129 -33.18 13.63 -29.72
N LEU A 130 -32.23 13.82 -28.79
CA LEU A 130 -31.62 12.70 -28.08
C LEU A 130 -32.60 12.00 -27.14
N ALA A 131 -33.41 12.76 -26.41
CA ALA A 131 -34.46 12.21 -25.54
C ALA A 131 -35.48 11.40 -26.34
N ASP A 132 -35.94 11.92 -27.47
CA ASP A 132 -36.88 11.22 -28.36
C ASP A 132 -36.29 9.89 -28.83
N LEU A 133 -35.02 9.86 -29.26
CA LEU A 133 -34.34 8.62 -29.65
C LEU A 133 -34.17 7.64 -28.48
N LEU A 134 -33.79 8.13 -27.31
CA LEU A 134 -33.50 7.32 -26.13
C LEU A 134 -34.76 6.67 -25.57
N PHE A 135 -35.86 7.41 -25.50
CA PHE A 135 -37.13 6.95 -24.92
C PHE A 135 -38.08 6.29 -25.93
N SER A 136 -37.80 6.38 -27.24
CA SER A 136 -38.54 5.63 -28.25
C SER A 136 -37.75 4.41 -28.73
N ARG A 137 -36.84 4.61 -29.68
CA ARG A 137 -36.10 3.54 -30.38
C ARG A 137 -35.16 2.77 -29.44
N TYR A 138 -34.52 3.46 -28.50
CA TYR A 138 -33.48 2.87 -27.64
C TYR A 138 -33.94 2.61 -26.21
N VAL A 139 -35.25 2.50 -25.97
CA VAL A 139 -35.82 2.29 -24.62
C VAL A 139 -35.21 1.07 -23.93
N PHE A 140 -34.96 -0.02 -24.67
CA PHE A 140 -34.36 -1.23 -24.09
C PHE A 140 -32.91 -1.01 -23.64
N ILE A 141 -32.11 -0.24 -24.40
CA ILE A 141 -30.74 0.10 -24.02
C ILE A 141 -30.75 1.03 -22.79
N PHE A 142 -31.70 1.96 -22.74
CA PHE A 142 -31.90 2.83 -21.60
C PHE A 142 -32.26 2.04 -20.33
N GLU A 143 -33.20 1.09 -20.42
CA GLU A 143 -33.59 0.22 -19.30
C GLU A 143 -32.43 -0.65 -18.82
N ALA A 144 -31.68 -1.27 -19.75
CA ALA A 144 -30.51 -2.07 -19.42
C ALA A 144 -29.43 -1.24 -18.71
N THR A 145 -29.20 0.00 -19.16
CA THR A 145 -28.26 0.92 -18.52
C THR A 145 -28.75 1.35 -17.13
N SER A 146 -30.06 1.59 -16.98
CA SER A 146 -30.66 1.92 -15.68
C SER A 146 -30.54 0.78 -14.68
N ALA A 147 -30.77 -0.46 -15.12
CA ALA A 147 -30.54 -1.65 -14.31
C ALA A 147 -29.07 -1.76 -13.90
N LEU A 148 -28.13 -1.53 -14.82
CA LEU A 148 -26.69 -1.50 -14.54
C LEU A 148 -26.34 -0.46 -13.46
N LEU A 149 -26.91 0.76 -13.52
CA LEU A 149 -26.67 1.80 -12.51
C LEU A 149 -27.21 1.41 -11.13
N ILE A 150 -28.40 0.79 -11.06
CA ILE A 150 -28.96 0.26 -9.81
C ILE A 150 -28.04 -0.83 -9.26
N THR A 151 -27.62 -1.78 -10.10
CA THR A 151 -26.70 -2.85 -9.71
C THR A 151 -25.36 -2.29 -9.23
N ALA A 152 -24.80 -1.27 -9.89
CA ALA A 152 -23.57 -0.63 -9.45
C ALA A 152 -23.72 0.05 -8.08
N ALA A 153 -24.84 0.74 -7.84
CA ALA A 153 -25.13 1.37 -6.55
C ALA A 153 -25.28 0.33 -5.42
N VAL A 154 -26.04 -0.75 -5.67
CA VAL A 154 -26.18 -1.88 -4.73
C VAL A 154 -24.84 -2.56 -4.50
N GLY A 155 -24.06 -2.80 -5.56
CA GLY A 155 -22.73 -3.40 -5.48
C GLY A 155 -21.77 -2.56 -4.63
N ALA A 156 -21.75 -1.24 -4.85
CA ALA A 156 -20.97 -0.31 -4.03
C ALA A 156 -21.42 -0.32 -2.56
N MET A 157 -22.72 -0.33 -2.29
CA MET A 157 -23.27 -0.41 -0.93
C MET A 157 -22.83 -1.71 -0.25
N VAL A 158 -23.02 -2.86 -0.88
CA VAL A 158 -22.67 -4.18 -0.32
C VAL A 158 -21.16 -4.29 -0.08
N LEU A 159 -20.33 -3.76 -0.99
CA LEU A 159 -18.88 -3.83 -0.86
C LEU A 159 -18.33 -2.88 0.21
N ALA A 160 -18.93 -1.69 0.37
CA ALA A 160 -18.55 -0.72 1.38
C ALA A 160 -19.09 -1.06 2.77
N HIS A 161 -20.24 -1.75 2.84
CA HIS A 161 -20.89 -2.07 4.11
C HIS A 161 -20.24 -3.27 4.78
N ARG A 162 -19.34 -2.98 5.73
CA ARG A 162 -18.69 -4.01 6.54
C ARG A 162 -19.49 -4.26 7.81
N GLU A 163 -20.46 -5.15 7.74
CA GLU A 163 -21.22 -5.56 8.92
C GLU A 163 -20.31 -6.36 9.87
N ARG A 164 -20.19 -5.90 11.11
CA ARG A 164 -19.41 -6.60 12.14
C ARG A 164 -20.29 -7.71 12.71
N LEU A 165 -20.13 -8.93 12.21
CA LEU A 165 -20.87 -10.12 12.66
C LEU A 165 -20.65 -10.43 14.15
N THR A 166 -19.57 -9.94 14.74
CA THR A 166 -19.28 -10.05 16.17
C THR A 166 -19.15 -8.66 16.78
N PRO A 167 -19.73 -8.42 17.97
CA PRO A 167 -19.48 -7.18 18.70
C PRO A 167 -17.96 -6.99 18.91
N LYS A 168 -17.50 -5.74 18.88
CA LYS A 168 -16.11 -5.43 19.20
C LYS A 168 -15.85 -5.88 20.63
N GLN A 169 -14.91 -6.80 20.83
CA GLN A 169 -14.51 -7.23 22.17
C GLN A 169 -14.08 -6.01 22.97
N THR A 170 -14.72 -5.84 24.13
CA THR A 170 -14.38 -4.77 25.06
C THR A 170 -13.18 -5.16 25.90
N GLN A 171 -12.55 -4.18 26.58
CA GLN A 171 -11.47 -4.51 27.52
C GLN A 171 -11.94 -5.42 28.65
N ALA A 172 -13.21 -5.31 29.08
CA ALA A 172 -13.81 -6.19 30.08
C ALA A 172 -13.92 -7.64 29.57
N ASP A 173 -14.36 -7.84 28.32
CA ASP A 173 -14.43 -9.17 27.70
C ASP A 173 -13.04 -9.83 27.63
N LEU A 174 -12.03 -9.04 27.22
CA LEU A 174 -10.64 -9.50 27.15
C LEU A 174 -10.09 -9.84 28.54
N ALA A 175 -10.41 -9.04 29.57
CA ALA A 175 -9.99 -9.32 30.95
C ALA A 175 -10.66 -10.57 31.51
N ALA A 176 -11.95 -10.76 31.26
CA ALA A 176 -12.68 -11.97 31.65
C ALA A 176 -12.14 -13.22 30.95
N GLN A 177 -11.80 -13.12 29.65
CA GLN A 177 -11.14 -14.19 28.91
C GLN A 177 -9.78 -14.55 29.50
N ARG A 178 -8.96 -13.56 29.89
CA ARG A 178 -7.67 -13.82 30.57
C ARG A 178 -7.86 -14.52 31.91
N LEU A 179 -8.84 -14.09 32.70
CA LEU A 179 -9.14 -14.72 33.99
C LEU A 179 -9.59 -16.17 33.82
N LYS A 180 -10.44 -16.43 32.82
CA LYS A 180 -10.86 -17.78 32.47
C LYS A 180 -9.68 -18.65 32.01
N ALA A 181 -8.81 -18.11 31.15
CA ALA A 181 -7.61 -18.81 30.69
C ALA A 181 -6.66 -19.14 31.84
N TYR A 182 -6.48 -18.23 32.80
CA TYR A 182 -5.71 -18.49 34.02
C TYR A 182 -6.34 -19.62 34.86
N ALA A 183 -7.67 -19.61 35.04
CA ALA A 183 -8.36 -20.64 35.80
C ALA A 183 -8.29 -22.03 35.16
N GLU A 184 -8.34 -22.12 33.83
CA GLU A 184 -8.35 -23.40 33.11
C GLU A 184 -6.94 -23.95 32.83
N THR A 185 -5.98 -23.09 32.47
CA THR A 185 -4.66 -23.50 31.98
C THR A 185 -3.49 -22.97 32.80
N GLY A 186 -3.75 -22.09 33.79
CA GLY A 186 -2.70 -21.40 34.54
C GLY A 186 -1.99 -20.30 33.76
N ALA A 187 -2.49 -19.91 32.58
CA ALA A 187 -1.88 -18.88 31.74
C ALA A 187 -1.83 -17.50 32.44
N HIS A 188 -0.70 -16.79 32.34
CA HIS A 188 -0.50 -15.53 33.07
C HIS A 188 -1.58 -14.46 32.75
N LEU A 189 -1.96 -13.67 33.75
CA LEU A 189 -3.01 -12.64 33.64
C LEU A 189 -2.55 -11.34 32.97
N GLY A 190 -1.26 -11.00 33.14
CA GLY A 190 -0.66 -9.75 32.65
C GLY A 190 -0.23 -9.82 31.17
N PRO A 191 0.40 -8.78 30.63
CA PRO A 191 1.24 -8.93 29.45
C PRO A 191 2.49 -9.76 29.77
N LEU A 192 3.03 -10.45 28.75
CA LEU A 192 4.31 -11.13 28.87
C LEU A 192 5.42 -10.12 29.18
N PRO A 193 6.42 -10.49 30.01
CA PRO A 193 7.58 -9.62 30.22
C PRO A 193 8.30 -9.41 28.89
N PRO A 194 8.67 -8.16 28.55
CA PRO A 194 9.46 -7.93 27.35
C PRO A 194 10.83 -8.65 27.47
N PRO A 195 11.45 -9.02 26.33
CA PRO A 195 12.80 -9.56 26.31
C PRO A 195 13.78 -8.68 27.09
N GLY A 196 14.81 -9.30 27.69
CA GLY A 196 15.88 -8.58 28.37
C GLY A 196 15.53 -7.93 29.71
N VAL A 197 14.29 -8.04 30.21
CA VAL A 197 13.93 -7.51 31.54
C VAL A 197 14.68 -8.26 32.63
N TYR A 198 15.40 -7.53 33.48
CA TYR A 198 16.35 -8.03 34.49
C TYR A 198 17.56 -8.79 33.93
N ALA A 199 17.69 -8.95 32.61
CA ALA A 199 18.90 -9.47 31.98
C ALA A 199 19.94 -8.37 31.80
N ARG A 200 21.19 -8.76 31.49
CA ARG A 200 22.28 -7.80 31.21
C ARG A 200 22.18 -7.14 29.84
N HIS A 201 21.46 -7.77 28.92
CA HIS A 201 21.28 -7.31 27.55
C HIS A 201 19.80 -7.11 27.25
N ASN A 202 19.47 -5.95 26.65
CA ASN A 202 18.13 -5.62 26.21
C ASN A 202 17.99 -5.89 24.71
N ALA A 203 18.16 -7.16 24.33
CA ALA A 203 18.04 -7.62 22.95
C ALA A 203 16.83 -8.56 22.81
N VAL A 204 16.26 -8.61 21.60
CA VAL A 204 15.02 -9.37 21.31
C VAL A 204 15.19 -10.88 21.39
N ASP A 205 16.44 -11.34 21.35
CA ASP A 205 16.91 -12.72 21.47
C ASP A 205 17.41 -13.08 22.87
N THR A 206 17.41 -12.13 23.80
CA THR A 206 17.76 -12.35 25.21
C THR A 206 16.48 -12.52 26.07
N PRO A 207 16.27 -13.67 26.72
CA PRO A 207 15.12 -13.85 27.59
C PRO A 207 15.20 -12.95 28.84
N ALA A 208 14.03 -12.50 29.31
CA ALA A 208 13.91 -11.87 30.63
C ALA A 208 14.28 -12.87 31.74
N LEU A 209 14.72 -12.37 32.90
CA LEU A 209 15.00 -13.20 34.06
C LEU A 209 13.84 -13.17 35.07
N LEU A 210 13.56 -14.33 35.66
CA LEU A 210 12.66 -14.49 36.80
C LEU A 210 13.37 -14.04 38.10
N PRO A 211 12.62 -13.84 39.21
CA PRO A 211 13.21 -13.43 40.50
C PRO A 211 14.28 -14.40 41.05
N ASP A 212 14.28 -15.65 40.59
CA ASP A 212 15.26 -16.68 40.92
C ASP A 212 16.50 -16.66 39.99
N GLY A 213 16.54 -15.75 39.02
CA GLY A 213 17.61 -15.64 38.02
C GLY A 213 17.51 -16.64 36.85
N SER A 214 16.46 -17.46 36.79
CA SER A 214 16.22 -18.36 35.66
C SER A 214 15.60 -17.62 34.46
N PRO A 215 15.87 -18.04 33.21
CA PRO A 215 15.31 -17.39 32.03
C PRO A 215 13.80 -17.65 31.92
N ALA A 216 13.03 -16.62 31.62
CA ALA A 216 11.60 -16.67 31.32
C ALA A 216 11.40 -16.95 29.82
N PRO A 217 11.17 -18.20 29.38
CA PRO A 217 11.11 -18.55 27.96
C PRO A 217 9.93 -17.88 27.23
N ALA A 218 8.89 -17.48 27.96
CA ALA A 218 7.73 -16.80 27.39
C ALA A 218 8.00 -15.32 27.00
N SER A 219 9.14 -14.75 27.41
CA SER A 219 9.52 -13.36 27.08
C SER A 219 10.04 -13.19 25.65
N VAL A 220 10.44 -14.28 24.98
CA VAL A 220 11.08 -14.27 23.67
C VAL A 220 10.21 -14.92 22.59
N SER A 221 10.44 -14.54 21.34
CA SER A 221 9.69 -15.09 20.21
C SER A 221 9.98 -16.57 19.99
N ARG A 222 8.93 -17.39 19.85
CA ARG A 222 9.03 -18.82 19.49
C ARG A 222 9.86 -19.07 18.23
N VAL A 223 9.87 -18.13 17.28
CA VAL A 223 10.63 -18.25 16.03
C VAL A 223 12.14 -18.15 16.29
N LEU A 224 12.56 -17.24 17.18
CA LEU A 224 13.97 -17.07 17.56
C LEU A 224 14.46 -18.27 18.37
N ALA A 225 13.61 -18.75 19.30
CA ALA A 225 13.87 -19.98 20.04
C ALA A 225 14.07 -21.19 19.11
N ALA A 226 13.19 -21.36 18.12
CA ALA A 226 13.27 -22.47 17.16
C ALA A 226 14.48 -22.38 16.21
N ARG A 227 14.97 -21.17 15.92
CA ARG A 227 16.19 -20.96 15.11
C ARG A 227 17.49 -21.18 15.88
N GLY A 228 17.43 -21.36 17.20
CA GLY A 228 18.63 -21.51 18.03
C GLY A 228 19.49 -20.24 18.14
N THR A 229 18.93 -19.07 17.83
CA THR A 229 19.64 -17.79 17.88
C THR A 229 19.49 -17.08 19.23
N MET A 230 18.99 -17.76 20.27
CA MET A 230 18.80 -17.14 21.59
C MET A 230 20.13 -17.02 22.32
N GLN A 231 20.36 -15.86 22.92
CA GLN A 231 21.49 -15.65 23.82
C GLN A 231 21.13 -16.10 25.24
N SER A 232 22.13 -16.59 25.97
CA SER A 232 22.02 -16.83 27.40
C SER A 232 21.77 -15.48 28.11
N ALA A 233 20.83 -15.45 29.05
CA ALA A 233 20.55 -14.27 29.87
C ALA A 233 21.19 -14.34 31.27
N GLY A 234 21.76 -15.49 31.65
CA GLY A 234 22.16 -15.81 33.01
C GLY A 234 23.64 -15.55 33.33
N LEU A 235 24.02 -15.86 34.58
CA LEU A 235 25.39 -15.71 35.11
C LEU A 235 26.43 -16.59 34.41
N THR A 236 26.01 -17.57 33.61
CA THR A 236 26.86 -18.41 32.76
C THR A 236 27.68 -17.60 31.76
N ASP A 237 27.24 -16.37 31.43
CA ASP A 237 28.03 -15.44 30.63
C ASP A 237 29.28 -14.94 31.38
N ILE A 238 29.30 -14.94 32.73
CA ILE A 238 30.48 -14.48 33.48
C ILE A 238 31.69 -15.37 33.19
N GLU A 239 31.53 -16.69 33.19
CA GLU A 239 32.63 -17.62 32.92
C GLU A 239 33.11 -17.51 31.46
N ALA A 240 32.18 -17.39 30.51
CA ALA A 240 32.51 -17.19 29.10
C ALA A 240 33.19 -15.83 28.84
N ILE A 241 32.73 -14.76 29.50
CA ILE A 241 33.30 -13.42 29.43
C ILE A 241 34.65 -13.37 30.15
N LYS A 242 34.81 -14.00 31.33
CA LYS A 242 36.10 -14.13 32.03
C LYS A 242 37.12 -14.86 31.16
N ALA A 243 36.72 -15.95 30.50
CA ALA A 243 37.55 -16.67 29.55
C ALA A 243 37.93 -15.82 28.33
N GLN A 244 37.01 -15.00 27.80
CA GLN A 244 37.32 -14.06 26.71
C GLN A 244 38.22 -12.90 27.12
N LEU A 245 38.07 -12.40 28.35
CA LEU A 245 38.90 -11.33 28.89
C LEU A 245 40.27 -11.82 29.42
N GLY A 246 40.52 -13.13 29.45
CA GLY A 246 41.78 -13.70 29.93
C GLY A 246 42.09 -13.33 31.38
N VAL A 247 41.05 -13.19 32.20
CA VAL A 247 41.19 -12.90 33.64
C VAL A 247 41.27 -14.24 34.36
N ASP A 248 42.48 -14.80 34.41
CA ASP A 248 42.82 -15.90 35.30
C ASP A 248 42.81 -15.40 36.77
N ASP A 249 42.30 -16.24 37.67
CA ASP A 249 42.08 -15.94 39.10
C ASP A 249 43.40 -15.86 39.92
N ASP A 250 44.56 -15.80 39.26
CA ASP A 250 45.89 -15.95 39.88
C ASP A 250 46.42 -14.67 40.56
N ARG A 251 45.56 -13.79 41.08
CA ARG A 251 46.01 -12.52 41.72
C ARG A 251 45.88 -12.45 43.24
N ASP A 252 45.59 -13.56 43.91
CA ASP A 252 45.48 -13.59 45.37
C ASP A 252 46.62 -14.30 46.12
N ASP A 253 47.61 -14.92 45.44
CA ASP A 253 48.72 -15.61 46.13
C ASP A 253 50.00 -14.77 46.37
N ASP A 254 50.11 -13.57 45.78
CA ASP A 254 51.36 -12.76 45.85
C ASP A 254 51.47 -11.81 47.06
N ARG A 255 50.56 -11.90 48.04
CA ARG A 255 50.54 -10.99 49.21
C ARG A 255 51.07 -11.57 50.52
N ASP A 256 51.22 -12.88 50.66
CA ASP A 256 51.70 -13.47 51.93
C ASP A 256 53.24 -13.59 52.01
N ASP A 257 53.98 -13.49 50.90
CA ASP A 257 55.43 -13.67 50.88
C ASP A 257 56.27 -12.41 51.19
N ARG A 258 55.64 -11.26 51.47
CA ARG A 258 56.36 -9.99 51.74
C ARG A 258 56.64 -9.71 53.21
N ASP A 259 55.95 -10.35 54.15
CA ASP A 259 56.13 -10.05 55.58
C ASP A 259 57.29 -10.83 56.24
N ASP A 260 57.82 -11.88 55.60
CA ASP A 260 58.89 -12.71 56.19
C ASP A 260 60.33 -12.22 55.92
N ARG A 261 60.53 -11.18 55.09
CA ARG A 261 61.89 -10.69 54.75
C ARG A 261 62.42 -9.58 55.66
N ASP A 262 61.58 -8.96 56.48
CA ASP A 262 62.01 -7.83 57.32
C ASP A 262 62.48 -8.22 58.73
N ASN A 263 62.47 -9.50 59.11
CA ASN A 263 62.80 -9.94 60.47
C ASN A 263 64.16 -10.66 60.64
N LYS A 264 65.14 -10.46 59.75
CA LYS A 264 66.44 -11.18 59.83
C LYS A 264 67.70 -10.30 59.77
N GLY A 265 67.60 -9.03 60.16
CA GLY A 265 68.68 -8.05 60.02
C GLY A 265 69.16 -7.34 61.29
N GLU A 266 68.70 -7.68 62.50
CA GLU A 266 69.08 -6.94 63.72
C GLU A 266 69.53 -7.87 64.86
N SER A 267 70.69 -8.49 64.68
CA SER A 267 71.50 -9.03 65.78
C SER A 267 72.94 -9.14 65.28
N ASP A 268 73.73 -8.10 65.53
CA ASP A 268 75.17 -8.14 65.85
C ASP A 268 75.73 -6.70 65.81
N ASP A 269 75.79 -6.07 67.01
CA ASP A 269 76.88 -5.24 67.57
C ASP A 269 76.38 -4.34 68.72
#